data_AF-A0A3E0R9M3-F1
#
_entry.id   AF-A0A3E0R9M3-F1
#
_cell.length_a   1.000
_cell.length_b   1.000
_cell.length_c   1.000
_cell.angle_alpha   90.00
_cell.angle_beta   90.00
_cell.angle_gamma   90.00
#
_symmetry.space_group_name_H-M   'P 1'
#
loop_
_entity.id
_entity.type
_entity.pdbx_description
1 polymer ?
#
loop_
_entity_poly.entity_id
_entity_poly.type
_entity_poly.pdbx_seq_one_letter_code
_entity_poly.pdbx_strand_id
1 'polypeptide(L)'
;MRQAKKFKYRGEKSEILDSIIHEGYEIKSLKHGNTGHILYKFPSKAHDWEMCWTMDLQTAKSGVTKYLSKHKEASSEESKSPVESKLDKN
;
A
#
# COMPACT_ATOMS: atom_id res chain seq x y z
N MET A 1 2.66 10.47 -44.64
CA MET A 1 3.05 10.74 -43.23
C MET A 1 2.15 9.95 -42.30
N ARG A 2 2.69 9.02 -41.50
CA ARG A 2 1.89 8.27 -40.51
C ARG A 2 1.64 9.19 -39.32
N GLN A 3 0.40 9.63 -39.13
CA GLN A 3 0.03 10.38 -37.93
C GLN A 3 0.21 9.46 -36.71
N ALA A 4 1.16 9.81 -35.84
CA ALA A 4 1.32 9.14 -34.56
C ALA A 4 0.03 9.34 -33.75
N LYS A 5 -0.79 8.29 -33.60
CA LYS A 5 -1.91 8.28 -32.66
C LYS A 5 -1.32 8.56 -31.28
N LYS A 6 -1.46 9.80 -30.80
CA LYS A 6 -1.16 10.15 -29.42
C LYS A 6 -2.06 9.27 -28.55
N PHE A 7 -1.47 8.27 -27.91
CA PHE A 7 -2.15 7.50 -26.86
C PHE A 7 -2.51 8.51 -25.78
N LYS A 8 -3.74 9.02 -25.81
CA LYS A 8 -4.30 9.78 -24.70
C LYS A 8 -4.35 8.78 -23.54
N TYR A 9 -3.44 8.92 -22.60
CA TYR A 9 -3.48 8.18 -21.35
C TYR A 9 -4.85 8.48 -20.73
N ARG A 10 -5.75 7.51 -20.76
CA ARG A 10 -7.05 7.61 -20.11
C ARG A 10 -6.82 7.15 -18.69
N GLY A 11 -6.68 8.11 -17.78
CA GLY A 11 -6.46 7.88 -16.37
C GLY A 11 -5.97 9.16 -15.72
N GLU A 12 -6.60 9.54 -14.61
CA GLU A 12 -6.09 10.59 -13.75
C GLU A 12 -4.84 10.10 -13.00
N LYS A 13 -4.11 11.03 -12.38
CA LYS A 13 -3.00 10.65 -11.51
C LYS A 13 -3.58 9.97 -10.27
N SER A 14 -2.94 8.90 -9.80
CA SER A 14 -3.33 8.29 -8.53
C SER A 14 -3.10 9.26 -7.38
N GLU A 15 -4.07 9.35 -6.49
CA GLU A 15 -4.05 10.25 -5.33
C GLU A 15 -3.75 9.45 -4.08
N ILE A 16 -2.71 9.85 -3.34
CA ILE A 16 -2.42 9.26 -2.03
C ILE A 16 -3.48 9.80 -1.07
N LEU A 17 -4.17 8.89 -0.39
CA LEU A 17 -5.19 9.22 0.60
C LEU A 17 -4.63 9.06 2.01
N ASP A 18 -5.40 9.51 3.00
CA ASP A 18 -5.03 9.38 4.40
C ASP A 18 -4.82 7.91 4.79
N SER A 19 -3.72 7.68 5.50
CA SER A 19 -3.42 6.39 6.10
C SER A 19 -4.44 6.06 7.20
N ILE A 20 -4.85 4.81 7.26
CA ILE A 20 -5.79 4.31 8.25
C ILE A 20 -5.00 3.57 9.32
N ILE A 21 -5.07 4.04 10.56
CA ILE A 21 -4.46 3.35 11.70
C ILE A 21 -5.42 2.27 12.19
N HIS A 22 -4.96 1.02 12.19
CA HIS A 22 -5.73 -0.13 12.68
C HIS A 22 -4.86 -0.97 13.61
N GLU A 23 -5.26 -1.06 14.88
CA GLU A 23 -4.55 -1.84 15.92
C GLU A 23 -3.05 -1.52 16.05
N GLY A 24 -2.68 -0.25 15.81
CA GLY A 24 -1.29 0.21 15.85
C GLY A 24 -0.49 -0.01 14.57
N TYR A 25 -1.11 -0.56 13.52
CA TYR A 25 -0.52 -0.70 12.19
C TYR A 25 -1.06 0.37 11.23
N GLU A 26 -0.17 0.91 10.39
CA GLU A 26 -0.52 1.93 9.39
C GLU A 26 -0.88 1.28 8.06
N ILE A 27 -2.16 1.32 7.69
CA ILE A 27 -2.67 0.89 6.39
C ILE A 27 -2.63 2.09 5.44
N LYS A 28 -1.76 2.05 4.44
CA LYS A 28 -1.68 3.11 3.42
C LYS A 28 -2.84 3.01 2.45
N SER A 29 -3.42 4.15 2.09
CA SER A 29 -4.56 4.25 1.17
C SER A 29 -4.15 5.00 -0.10
N LEU A 30 -4.56 4.50 -1.27
CA LEU A 30 -4.26 5.08 -2.57
C LEU A 30 -5.49 5.01 -3.47
N LYS A 31 -5.95 6.15 -3.98
CA LYS A 31 -6.97 6.18 -5.02
C LYS A 31 -6.32 5.97 -6.38
N HIS A 32 -6.68 4.90 -7.07
CA HIS A 32 -6.14 4.57 -8.39
C HIS A 32 -6.74 5.50 -9.44
N GLY A 33 -5.93 6.36 -10.06
CA GLY A 33 -6.44 7.41 -10.94
C GLY A 33 -7.05 6.92 -12.27
N ASN A 34 -6.74 5.68 -12.68
CA ASN A 34 -7.35 5.09 -13.88
C ASN A 34 -8.74 4.47 -13.63
N THR A 35 -8.95 3.81 -12.48
CA THR A 35 -10.21 3.10 -12.17
C THR A 35 -11.07 3.82 -11.14
N GLY A 36 -10.53 4.83 -10.45
CA GLY A 36 -11.19 5.50 -9.34
C GLY A 36 -11.32 4.66 -8.06
N HIS A 37 -10.80 3.43 -8.05
CA HIS A 37 -10.90 2.55 -6.88
C HIS A 37 -9.92 2.97 -5.79
N ILE A 38 -10.33 2.83 -4.55
CA ILE A 38 -9.44 3.01 -3.40
C ILE A 38 -8.74 1.68 -3.13
N LEU A 39 -7.42 1.70 -3.07
CA LEU A 39 -6.56 0.59 -2.76
C LEU A 39 -5.97 0.78 -1.37
N TYR A 40 -5.98 -0.29 -0.58
CA TYR A 40 -5.43 -0.34 0.76
C TYR A 40 -4.25 -1.30 0.78
N LYS A 41 -3.13 -0.86 1.33
CA LYS A 41 -1.90 -1.64 1.44
C LYS A 41 -1.90 -2.44 2.74
N PHE A 42 -1.72 -3.76 2.66
CA PHE A 42 -1.78 -4.64 3.82
C PHE A 42 -0.91 -5.91 3.63
N PRO A 43 -0.46 -6.56 4.72
CA PRO A 43 0.13 -7.89 4.67
C PRO A 43 -0.93 -8.96 4.32
N SER A 44 -0.74 -9.66 3.21
CA SER A 44 -1.67 -10.72 2.79
C SER A 44 -1.17 -12.11 3.17
N LYS A 45 -1.97 -12.85 3.94
CA LYS A 45 -1.67 -14.26 4.27
C LYS A 45 -1.57 -15.15 3.02
N ALA A 46 -2.33 -14.83 1.97
CA ALA A 46 -2.34 -15.62 0.73
C ALA A 46 -1.05 -15.47 -0.09
N HIS A 47 -0.28 -14.42 0.17
CA HIS A 47 1.00 -14.14 -0.46
C HIS A 47 2.11 -14.11 0.60
N ASP A 48 2.12 -15.10 1.51
CA ASP A 48 3.20 -15.26 2.50
C ASP A 48 3.50 -14.00 3.34
N TRP A 49 2.47 -13.21 3.65
CA TRP A 49 2.55 -11.94 4.37
C TRP A 49 3.26 -10.80 3.62
N GLU A 50 3.42 -10.92 2.31
CA GLU A 50 3.86 -9.84 1.45
C GLU A 50 2.87 -8.65 1.47
N MET A 51 3.42 -7.48 1.17
CA MET A 51 2.66 -6.24 1.10
C MET A 51 1.86 -6.17 -0.20
N CYS A 52 0.56 -6.44 -0.10
CA CYS A 52 -0.37 -6.40 -1.23
C CYS A 52 -1.28 -5.18 -1.18
N TRP A 53 -1.92 -4.89 -2.31
CA TRP A 53 -2.99 -3.90 -2.41
C TRP A 53 -4.33 -4.60 -2.62
N THR A 54 -5.35 -4.19 -1.87
CA THR A 54 -6.73 -4.64 -2.04
C THR A 54 -7.67 -3.46 -2.19
N MET A 55 -8.77 -3.64 -2.90
CA MET A 55 -9.83 -2.62 -2.96
C MET A 55 -10.72 -2.62 -1.72
N ASP A 56 -10.69 -3.70 -0.93
CA ASP A 56 -11.60 -3.87 0.20
C ASP A 56 -10.90 -3.58 1.54
N LEU A 57 -11.40 -2.56 2.23
CA LEU A 57 -10.89 -2.15 3.54
C LEU A 57 -11.05 -3.24 4.60
N GLN A 58 -12.13 -4.02 4.54
CA GLN A 58 -12.39 -5.06 5.54
C GLN A 58 -11.37 -6.20 5.41
N THR A 59 -11.07 -6.61 4.18
CA THR A 59 -9.99 -7.55 3.88
C THR A 59 -8.64 -7.05 4.38
N ALA A 60 -8.32 -5.76 4.14
CA ALA A 60 -7.07 -5.17 4.61
C ALA A 60 -6.94 -5.22 6.14
N LYS A 61 -7.99 -4.81 6.87
CA LYS A 61 -8.02 -4.86 8.34
C LYS A 61 -7.86 -6.28 8.87
N SER A 62 -8.61 -7.23 8.33
CA SER A 62 -8.51 -8.65 8.72
C SER A 62 -7.12 -9.23 8.46
N GLY A 63 -6.48 -8.88 7.33
CA GLY A 63 -5.10 -9.29 7.05
C GLY A 63 -4.12 -8.75 8.07
N VAL A 64 -4.22 -7.45 8.39
CA VAL A 64 -3.43 -6.79 9.44
C VAL A 64 -3.66 -7.42 10.81
N THR A 65 -4.90 -7.63 11.26
CA THR A 65 -5.19 -8.25 12.56
C THR A 65 -4.57 -9.64 12.68
N LYS A 66 -4.64 -10.46 11.62
CA LYS A 66 -4.02 -11.79 11.60
C LYS A 66 -2.50 -11.71 11.61
N TYR A 67 -1.93 -10.77 10.85
CA TYR A 67 -0.49 -10.52 10.82
C TYR A 67 0.02 -10.09 12.20
N LEU A 68 -0.63 -9.10 12.81
CA LEU A 68 -0.31 -8.64 14.15
C LEU A 68 -0.44 -9.77 15.17
N SER A 69 -1.50 -10.57 15.12
CA SER A 69 -1.67 -11.70 16.06
C SER A 69 -0.50 -12.68 15.99
N LYS A 70 -0.04 -13.04 14.77
CA LYS A 70 1.11 -13.92 14.55
C LYS A 70 2.43 -13.27 15.00
N HIS A 71 2.60 -11.98 14.75
CA HIS A 71 3.83 -11.25 15.07
C HIS A 71 3.87 -10.76 16.52
N LYS A 72 2.74 -10.65 17.22
CA LYS A 72 2.68 -10.29 18.65
C LYS A 72 3.27 -11.38 19.55
N GLU A 73 3.29 -12.62 19.06
CA GLU A 73 4.05 -13.72 19.68
C GLU A 73 5.56 -13.62 19.40
N ALA A 74 5.98 -12.81 18.43
CA ALA A 74 7.40 -12.63 18.02
C ALA A 74 7.98 -11.25 18.36
N SER A 75 7.17 -10.25 18.72
CA SER A 75 7.55 -8.84 18.80
C SER A 75 7.91 -8.37 20.21
N SER A 76 8.84 -9.06 20.87
CA SER A 76 9.68 -8.39 21.88
C SER A 76 10.82 -7.59 21.25
N GLU A 77 11.11 -7.71 19.95
CA GLU A 77 12.22 -7.01 19.31
C GLU A 77 11.89 -6.49 17.91
N GLU A 78 12.45 -5.33 17.60
CA GLU A 78 12.71 -4.80 16.26
C GLU A 78 11.61 -3.96 15.57
N SER A 79 11.31 -2.84 16.22
CA SER A 79 10.99 -1.61 15.50
C SER A 79 12.29 -0.97 15.02
N LYS A 80 12.64 -1.10 13.73
CA LYS A 80 13.54 -0.16 13.04
C LYS A 80 13.30 -0.23 11.53
N SER A 81 12.45 0.66 11.03
CA SER A 81 12.45 1.04 9.62
C SER A 81 13.64 1.99 9.39
N PRO A 82 14.54 1.72 8.43
CA PRO A 82 15.48 2.74 7.96
C PRO A 82 14.80 3.55 6.86
N VAL A 83 14.39 4.78 7.19
CA VAL A 83 14.11 5.82 6.20
C VAL A 83 15.26 6.82 6.27
N GLU A 84 16.25 6.68 5.40
CA GLU A 84 17.08 7.84 5.02
C GLU A 84 17.26 7.86 3.50
N SER A 85 16.58 8.84 2.93
CA SER A 85 16.76 9.43 1.62
C SER A 85 18.20 9.90 1.41
N LYS A 86 18.91 9.32 0.44
CA LYS A 86 20.09 9.96 -0.16
C LYS A 86 19.65 10.76 -1.38
N LEU A 87 19.57 12.07 -1.19
CA LEU A 87 19.55 13.09 -2.23
C LEU A 87 21.00 13.47 -2.52
N ASP A 88 21.65 12.79 -3.47
CA ASP A 88 22.99 13.19 -3.92
C ASP A 88 22.86 14.19 -5.07
N LYS A 89 23.43 15.36 -4.82
CA LYS A 89 23.57 16.52 -5.68
C LYS A 89 24.95 16.43 -6.34
N ASN A 90 25.02 16.51 -7.67
CA ASN A 90 26.18 17.01 -8.41
C ASN A 90 25.72 17.52 -9.78
#